data_AF-A0AA42Z8X5-F1
#
_entry.id   AF-A0AA42Z8X5-F1
#
_cell.length_a   1.000
_cell.length_b   1.000
_cell.length_c   1.000
_cell.angle_alpha   90.00
_cell.angle_beta   90.00
_cell.angle_gamma   90.00
#
_symmetry.space_group_name_H-M   'P 1'
#
loop_
_entity.id
_entity.type
_entity.pdbx_description
1 polymer ?
#
loop_
_entity_poly.entity_id
_entity_poly.type
_entity_poly.pdbx_seq_one_letter_code
_entity_poly.pdbx_strand_id
1 'polypeptide(L)' 'MNRTQKILLISLVVGVAGIAFLLRELRQPPLLPADADHRLDTGEACVSCHGPTGSDPRGPNHPLGEDCLRCHGLSP' A
#
# COMPACT_ATOMS: atom_id res chain seq x y z
N MET A 1 -29.23 22.76 15.86
CA MET A 1 -27.84 22.38 16.21
C MET A 1 -27.08 23.61 16.70
N ASN A 2 -26.65 23.61 17.96
CA ASN A 2 -25.96 24.75 18.57
C ASN A 2 -24.46 24.78 18.20
N ARG A 3 -23.77 25.89 18.53
CA ARG A 3 -22.36 26.08 18.16
C ARG A 3 -21.45 24.95 18.67
N THR A 4 -21.66 24.50 19.91
CA THR A 4 -20.91 23.39 20.51
C THR A 4 -21.10 22.08 19.75
N GLN A 5 -22.33 21.73 19.40
CA GLN A 5 -22.62 20.53 18.60
C GLN A 5 -21.96 20.60 17.21
N LYS A 6 -21.95 21.77 16.56
CA LYS A 6 -21.25 21.96 15.29
C LYS A 6 -19.74 21.73 15.43
N ILE A 7 -19.13 22.30 16.47
CA ILE A 7 -17.69 22.14 16.74
C ILE A 7 -17.36 20.66 16.98
N LEU A 8 -18.13 19.98 17.83
CA LEU A 8 -17.90 18.57 18.13
C LEU A 8 -18.01 17.68 16.89
N LEU A 9 -19.02 17.91 16.03
CA LEU A 9 -19.16 17.16 14.79
C LEU A 9 -18.01 17.43 13.82
N ILE A 10 -17.57 18.67 13.67
CA ILE A 10 -16.44 19.01 12.80
C ILE A 10 -15.16 18.34 13.31
N SER A 11 -14.88 18.43 14.62
CA SER A 11 -13.72 17.78 15.23
C SER A 11 -13.74 16.26 15.03
N LEU A 12 -14.90 15.63 15.19
CA LEU A 12 -15.06 14.20 14.94
C LEU A 12 -14.77 13.83 13.48
N VAL A 13 -15.35 14.57 12.52
CA VAL A 13 -15.15 14.32 11.09
C VAL A 13 -13.68 14.48 10.70
N VAL A 14 -13.02 15.55 11.16
CA VAL A 14 -11.59 15.79 10.91
C VAL A 14 -10.74 14.68 11.53
N GLY A 15 -11.05 14.27 12.76
CA GLY A 15 -10.36 13.16 13.42
C GLY A 15 -10.48 11.86 12.65
N VAL A 16 -11.70 11.49 12.23
CA VAL A 16 -11.95 10.28 11.43
C VAL A 16 -11.23 10.35 10.08
N ALA A 17 -11.29 11.49 9.38
CA ALA A 17 -10.60 11.68 8.11
C ALA A 17 -9.07 11.56 8.26
N GLY A 18 -8.51 12.15 9.32
CA GLY A 18 -7.08 12.05 9.63
C GLY A 18 -6.65 10.61 9.92
N ILE A 19 -7.41 9.88 10.74
CA ILE A 19 -7.13 8.46 11.03
C ILE A 19 -7.22 7.63 9.74
N ALA A 20 -8.26 7.82 8.92
CA ALA A 20 -8.42 7.12 7.66
C ALA A 20 -7.25 7.39 6.69
N PHE A 21 -6.77 8.63 6.63
CA PHE A 21 -5.60 9.01 5.84
C PHE A 21 -4.34 8.28 6.31
N LEU A 22 -4.04 8.31 7.61
CA LEU A 22 -2.89 7.61 8.18
C LEU A 22 -2.94 6.10 7.93
N LEU A 23 -4.11 5.48 8.12
CA LEU A 23 -4.29 4.05 7.85
C LEU A 23 -4.11 3.70 6.38
N ARG A 24 -4.48 4.59 5.46
CA ARG A 24 -4.26 4.40 4.02
C ARG A 24 -2.77 4.46 3.69
N GLU A 25 -2.06 5.45 4.22
CA GLU A 25 -0.62 5.62 3.98
C GLU A 25 0.17 4.39 4.43
N LEU A 26 -0.12 3.88 5.64
CA LEU A 26 0.53 2.70 6.21
C LEU A 26 0.25 1.39 5.45
N ARG A 27 -0.76 1.37 4.57
CA ARG A 27 -1.17 0.18 3.81
C ARG A 27 -0.83 0.29 2.33
N GLN A 28 -0.10 1.33 1.90
CA GLN A 28 0.27 1.44 0.49
C GLN A 28 1.32 0.37 0.14
N PRO A 29 1.14 -0.35 -0.98
CA PRO A 29 2.18 -1.25 -1.48
C PRO A 29 3.41 -0.45 -1.89
N PRO A 30 4.63 -0.98 -1.70
CA PRO A 30 5.83 -0.33 -2.21
C PRO A 30 5.80 -0.23 -3.75
N LEU A 31 6.34 0.87 -4.27
CA LEU A 31 6.55 1.05 -5.71
C LEU A 31 7.77 0.25 -6.17
N LEU A 32 7.73 -0.18 -7.42
CA LEU A 32 8.85 -0.85 -8.07
C LEU A 32 10.00 0.15 -8.29
N PRO A 33 11.22 -0.18 -7.88
CA PRO A 33 12.41 0.61 -8.20
C PRO A 33 12.60 0.80 -9.72
N ALA A 34 13.13 1.95 -10.12
CA ALA A 34 13.44 2.24 -11.52
C ALA A 34 14.85 1.72 -11.90
N ASP A 35 15.08 0.41 -11.76
CA ASP A 35 16.36 -0.24 -12.08
C ASP A 35 16.22 -1.32 -13.17
N ALA A 36 17.29 -2.08 -13.43
CA ALA A 36 17.31 -3.11 -14.46
C ALA A 36 16.58 -4.40 -14.03
N ASP A 37 16.55 -4.69 -12.74
CA ASP A 37 15.98 -5.92 -12.18
C ASP A 37 14.44 -5.85 -12.14
N HIS A 38 13.88 -4.63 -12.08
CA HIS A 38 12.44 -4.39 -12.03
C HIS A 38 11.82 -3.99 -13.38
N ARG A 39 12.48 -4.34 -14.50
CA ARG A 39 11.93 -4.20 -15.88
C ARG A 39 11.12 -5.42 -16.32
N LEU A 40 10.77 -6.30 -15.40
CA LEU A 40 10.13 -7.57 -15.65
C LEU A 40 8.61 -7.39 -15.68
N ASP A 41 7.96 -7.94 -16.70
CA ASP A 41 6.53 -7.72 -16.96
C ASP A 41 5.65 -8.90 -16.50
N THR A 42 6.23 -9.97 -15.96
CA THR A 42 5.49 -11.17 -15.53
C THR A 42 5.62 -11.41 -14.03
N GLY A 43 4.49 -11.78 -13.38
CA GLY A 43 4.47 -12.09 -11.95
C GLY A 43 5.37 -13.27 -11.57
N GLU A 44 5.55 -14.23 -12.48
CA GLU A 44 6.48 -15.37 -12.32
C GLU A 44 7.93 -14.92 -12.15
N ALA A 45 8.33 -13.87 -12.87
CA ALA A 45 9.68 -13.32 -12.75
C ALA A 45 9.86 -12.61 -11.40
N CYS A 46 8.82 -11.95 -10.88
CA CYS A 46 8.84 -11.30 -9.56
C CYS A 46 9.07 -12.32 -8.42
N VAL A 47 8.46 -13.51 -8.50
CA VAL A 47 8.57 -14.51 -7.43
C VAL A 47 9.92 -15.24 -7.41
N SER A 48 10.80 -15.02 -8.39
CA SER A 48 12.18 -15.53 -8.33
C SER A 48 12.97 -14.94 -7.14
N CYS A 49 12.75 -13.65 -6.85
CA CYS A 49 13.36 -12.96 -5.72
C CYS A 49 12.37 -12.71 -4.56
N HIS A 50 11.08 -12.50 -4.86
CA HIS A 50 10.03 -12.21 -3.86
C HIS A 50 9.16 -13.42 -3.48
N GLY A 51 9.55 -14.62 -3.92
CA GLY A 51 8.93 -15.88 -3.50
C GLY A 51 9.25 -16.22 -2.03
N PRO A 52 8.61 -17.26 -1.45
CA PRO A 52 8.78 -17.62 -0.03
C PRO A 52 10.23 -17.92 0.39
N THR A 53 11.07 -18.34 -0.56
CA THR A 53 12.49 -18.66 -0.35
C THR A 53 13.41 -17.74 -1.14
N GLY A 54 12.88 -16.64 -1.68
CA GLY A 54 13.66 -15.69 -2.48
C GLY A 54 14.57 -14.82 -1.60
N SER A 55 15.40 -14.00 -2.24
CA SER A 55 16.33 -13.10 -1.56
C SER A 55 15.64 -11.95 -0.81
N ASP A 56 14.44 -11.56 -1.24
CA ASP A 56 13.64 -10.52 -0.61
C ASP A 56 12.16 -10.93 -0.55
N PRO A 57 11.80 -11.91 0.29
CA PRO A 57 10.47 -12.48 0.28
C PRO A 57 9.38 -11.45 0.63
N ARG A 58 8.19 -11.65 0.06
CA ARG A 58 6.99 -10.88 0.43
C ARG A 58 6.78 -10.85 1.95
N GLY A 59 6.36 -9.70 2.46
CA GLY A 59 6.07 -9.52 3.88
C GLY A 59 4.95 -10.46 4.38
N PRO A 60 4.87 -10.71 5.71
CA PRO A 60 3.97 -11.71 6.30
C PRO A 60 2.48 -11.42 6.09
N ASN A 61 2.13 -10.18 5.76
CA ASN A 61 0.75 -9.74 5.52
C ASN A 61 0.43 -9.54 4.02
N HIS A 62 1.30 -10.01 3.11
CA HIS A 62 1.05 -9.89 1.68
C HIS A 62 -0.20 -10.70 1.28
N PRO A 63 -1.11 -10.14 0.46
CA PRO A 63 -2.28 -10.87 -0.03
C PRO A 63 -1.90 -12.12 -0.83
N LEU A 64 -2.81 -13.09 -0.94
CA LEU A 64 -2.57 -14.34 -1.70
C LEU A 64 -2.58 -14.16 -3.23
N GLY A 65 -2.80 -12.94 -3.73
CA GLY A 65 -2.84 -12.66 -5.18
C GLY A 65 -1.43 -12.64 -5.80
N GLU A 66 -1.36 -13.09 -7.05
CA GLU A 66 -0.12 -13.17 -7.84
C GLU A 66 -0.08 -12.15 -8.99
N ASP A 67 -1.14 -11.36 -9.17
CA ASP A 67 -1.15 -10.19 -10.05
C ASP A 67 -0.42 -9.02 -9.37
N CYS A 68 0.92 -9.08 -9.40
CA CYS A 68 1.80 -8.16 -8.68
C CYS A 68 1.55 -6.70 -9.09
N LEU A 69 1.41 -6.45 -10.39
CA LEU A 69 1.31 -5.11 -10.98
C LEU A 69 -0.04 -4.43 -10.73
N ARG A 70 -1.05 -5.18 -10.26
CA ARG A 70 -2.32 -4.60 -9.82
C ARG A 70 -2.17 -3.63 -8.65
N CYS A 71 -1.19 -3.87 -7.79
CA CYS A 71 -0.94 -3.07 -6.59
C CYS A 71 0.42 -2.38 -6.65
N HIS A 72 1.45 -3.06 -7.17
CA HIS A 72 2.81 -2.53 -7.26
C HIS A 72 3.02 -1.83 -8.60
N GLY A 73 2.93 -0.49 -8.58
CA GLY A 73 3.22 0.35 -9.74
C GLY A 73 4.70 0.73 -9.83
N LEU A 74 5.13 1.23 -10.99
CA LEU A 74 6.45 1.84 -11.16
C LEU A 74 6.56 3.10 -10.30
N SER A 75 7.74 3.31 -9.70
CA SER A 75 8.07 4.62 -9.15
C SER A 75 8.12 5.64 -10.30
N PRO A 76 7.50 6.82 -10.16
CA PRO A 76 7.63 7.92 -11.13
C PRO A 76 9.07 8.42 -11.23
#